data_AF-A0A1V8U5M4-F1
#
_entry.id   AF-A0A1V8U5M4-F1
#
_cell.length_a   1.000
_cell.length_b   1.000
_cell.length_c   1.000
_cell.angle_alpha   90.00
_cell.angle_beta   90.00
_cell.angle_gamma   90.00
#
_symmetry.space_group_name_H-M   'P 1'
#
loop_
_entity.id
_entity.type
_entity.pdbx_description
1 polymer ?
#
loop_
_entity_poly.entity_id
_entity_poly.type
_entity_poly.pdbx_seq_one_letter_code
_entity_poly.pdbx_strand_id
1 'polypeptide(L)'
;MLSSPSKSLLVAAATLLASGNAQNTSYYTTYGGSPPVYPSPNATGIGWEAAFAKASDFVSQLTLEEKVRLVTGTPGPCVGNIGPVYRLGFNGICLQDGPLAIREADYASVFPAGLTVAASWDKNLAHVRGADMAAEFKGKGSHVQLGPVAGPLGRSGYGGRNWEGFSPDPYLTGELFAETIMGIEET
;
A
#
# COMPACT_ATOMS: atom_id res chain seq x y z
N MET A 1 -21.68 -58.95 41.44
CA MET A 1 -21.41 -57.86 42.40
C MET A 1 -19.94 -57.48 42.28
N LEU A 2 -19.69 -56.22 41.87
CA LEU A 2 -18.61 -55.32 42.32
C LEU A 2 -17.17 -55.86 42.27
N SER A 3 -16.35 -55.49 41.27
CA SER A 3 -15.56 -54.25 41.14
C SER A 3 -14.14 -54.33 41.73
N SER A 4 -13.11 -54.19 40.90
CA SER A 4 -11.94 -53.32 41.19
C SER A 4 -11.06 -53.18 39.93
N PRO A 5 -10.48 -52.00 39.64
CA PRO A 5 -10.04 -51.64 38.29
C PRO A 5 -8.54 -51.84 38.07
N SER A 6 -8.18 -52.26 36.85
CA SER A 6 -6.83 -52.13 36.30
C SER A 6 -6.52 -50.65 36.10
N LYS A 7 -5.44 -50.18 36.70
CA LYS A 7 -4.95 -48.80 36.60
C LYS A 7 -4.40 -48.56 35.19
N SER A 8 -5.18 -47.92 34.33
CA SER A 8 -4.67 -47.33 33.09
C SER A 8 -3.80 -46.12 33.43
N LEU A 9 -2.50 -46.24 33.18
CA LEU A 9 -1.53 -45.15 33.29
C LEU A 9 -1.81 -44.14 32.17
N LEU A 10 -2.45 -43.02 32.50
CA LEU A 10 -2.53 -41.85 31.62
C LEU A 10 -1.14 -41.23 31.51
N VAL A 11 -0.47 -41.42 30.38
CA VAL A 11 0.72 -40.65 30.02
C VAL A 11 0.23 -39.27 29.56
N ALA A 12 0.29 -38.29 30.45
CA ALA A 12 0.11 -36.90 30.10
C ALA A 12 1.28 -36.46 29.22
N ALA A 13 1.06 -36.34 27.91
CA ALA A 13 1.99 -35.68 27.02
C ALA A 13 1.93 -34.18 27.30
N ALA A 14 2.78 -33.71 28.22
CA ALA A 14 3.03 -32.29 28.40
C ALA A 14 3.70 -31.77 27.12
N THR A 15 2.93 -31.14 26.24
CA THR A 15 3.47 -30.39 25.12
C THR A 15 4.20 -29.18 25.71
N LEU A 16 5.53 -29.26 25.82
CA LEU A 16 6.35 -28.08 26.05
C LEU A 16 6.12 -27.13 24.88
N LEU A 17 5.39 -26.03 25.12
CA LEU A 17 5.47 -24.85 24.28
C LEU A 17 6.89 -24.30 24.46
N ALA A 18 7.78 -24.64 23.54
CA ALA A 18 9.04 -23.95 23.40
C ALA A 18 8.73 -22.50 23.01
N SER A 19 8.82 -21.58 23.96
CA SER A 19 8.96 -20.16 23.68
C SER A 19 10.28 -19.98 22.95
N GLY A 20 10.24 -20.01 21.61
CA GLY A 20 11.39 -19.78 20.77
C GLY A 20 11.86 -18.33 20.90
N ASN A 21 12.77 -18.08 21.83
CA ASN A 21 13.47 -16.80 21.92
C ASN A 21 14.71 -16.88 21.02
N ALA A 22 14.51 -16.81 19.71
CA ALA A 22 15.61 -16.69 18.76
C ALA A 22 16.03 -15.22 18.63
N GLN A 23 16.67 -14.67 19.67
CA GLN A 23 17.44 -13.43 19.53
C GLN A 23 18.91 -13.77 19.45
N ASN A 24 19.39 -13.95 18.21
CA ASN A 24 20.82 -13.96 17.92
C ASN A 24 21.35 -12.51 18.04
N THR A 25 21.93 -12.16 19.19
CA THR A 25 22.30 -10.78 19.57
C THR A 25 23.65 -10.30 19.03
N SER A 26 24.10 -10.77 17.86
CA SER A 26 25.52 -10.66 17.50
C SER A 26 25.83 -10.02 16.15
N TYR A 27 25.02 -9.08 15.62
CA TYR A 27 25.41 -8.26 14.45
C TYR A 27 24.74 -6.87 14.43
N TYR A 28 24.92 -6.08 15.48
CA TYR A 28 24.66 -4.63 15.38
C TYR A 28 25.96 -3.94 15.03
N THR A 29 26.10 -3.56 13.76
CA THR A 29 27.25 -2.78 13.27
C THR A 29 27.26 -1.38 13.89
N THR A 30 28.33 -0.61 13.65
CA THR A 30 28.64 0.73 14.17
C THR A 30 27.51 1.77 14.05
N TYR A 31 26.44 1.49 13.31
CA TYR A 31 25.28 2.38 13.10
C TYR A 31 23.98 1.94 13.80
N GLY A 32 24.02 0.87 14.62
CA GLY A 32 22.84 0.33 15.30
C GLY A 32 21.87 -0.40 14.35
N GLY A 33 20.88 -1.08 14.92
CA GLY A 33 19.79 -1.73 14.18
C GLY A 33 18.47 -0.97 14.33
N SER A 34 17.48 -1.29 13.50
CA SER A 34 16.11 -0.80 13.70
C SER A 34 15.50 -1.50 14.93
N PRO A 35 15.07 -0.77 15.97
CA PRO A 35 14.42 -1.39 17.12
C PRO A 35 13.10 -2.07 16.69
N PRO A 36 12.71 -3.19 17.33
CA PRO A 36 11.46 -3.86 17.02
C PRO A 36 10.27 -3.00 17.48
N VAL A 37 9.26 -2.88 16.62
CA VAL A 37 7.98 -2.21 16.93
C VAL A 37 6.86 -3.20 16.65
N TYR A 38 6.17 -3.64 17.72
CA TYR A 38 5.07 -4.61 17.66
C TYR A 38 3.98 -4.25 18.68
N PRO A 39 2.71 -4.62 18.43
CA PRO A 39 2.19 -5.20 17.18
C PRO A 39 2.04 -4.16 16.06
N SER A 40 1.69 -4.60 14.85
CA SER A 40 1.20 -3.68 13.82
C SER A 40 -0.06 -2.98 14.33
N PRO A 41 -0.16 -1.63 14.27
CA PRO A 41 -1.35 -0.92 14.70
C PRO A 41 -2.59 -1.37 13.93
N ASN A 42 -3.71 -1.52 14.64
CA ASN A 42 -5.00 -1.77 14.01
C ASN A 42 -5.52 -0.47 13.36
N ALA A 43 -6.18 -0.60 12.21
CA ALA A 43 -6.92 0.50 11.61
C ALA A 43 -8.09 0.89 12.52
N THR A 44 -8.16 2.18 12.90
CA THR A 44 -9.19 2.72 13.81
C THR A 44 -10.32 3.44 13.08
N GLY A 45 -10.10 3.82 11.82
CA GLY A 45 -11.07 4.57 11.02
C GLY A 45 -11.19 6.06 11.36
N ILE A 46 -10.40 6.60 12.30
CA ILE A 46 -10.43 8.02 12.66
C ILE A 46 -10.05 8.88 11.44
N GLY A 47 -10.91 9.82 11.06
CA GLY A 47 -10.78 10.65 9.86
C GLY A 47 -11.20 9.96 8.55
N TRP A 48 -11.65 8.70 8.63
CA TRP A 48 -12.03 7.84 7.51
C TRP A 48 -13.29 7.03 7.82
N GLU A 49 -14.15 7.51 8.72
CA GLU A 49 -15.19 6.72 9.38
C GLU A 49 -16.13 6.05 8.37
N ALA A 50 -16.57 6.81 7.36
CA ALA A 50 -17.45 6.31 6.31
C ALA A 50 -16.77 5.24 5.43
N ALA A 51 -15.51 5.43 5.07
CA ALA A 51 -14.75 4.46 4.28
C ALA A 51 -14.47 3.19 5.10
N PHE A 52 -14.10 3.36 6.36
CA PHE A 52 -13.82 2.26 7.28
C PHE A 52 -15.06 1.41 7.56
N ALA A 53 -16.23 2.02 7.74
CA ALA A 53 -17.49 1.29 7.88
C ALA A 53 -17.78 0.41 6.66
N LYS A 54 -17.72 0.98 5.45
CA LYS A 54 -17.91 0.22 4.19
C LYS A 54 -16.90 -0.92 4.03
N ALA A 55 -15.63 -0.66 4.35
CA ALA A 55 -14.58 -1.67 4.31
C ALA A 55 -14.84 -2.80 5.32
N SER A 56 -15.26 -2.47 6.55
CA SER A 56 -15.59 -3.45 7.58
C SER A 56 -16.74 -4.34 7.15
N ASP A 57 -17.82 -3.74 6.63
CA ASP A 57 -18.99 -4.47 6.12
C ASP A 57 -18.63 -5.42 4.98
N PHE A 58 -17.81 -4.97 4.03
CA PHE A 58 -17.34 -5.80 2.93
C PHE A 58 -16.42 -6.93 3.41
N VAL A 59 -15.40 -6.63 4.22
CA VAL A 59 -14.40 -7.59 4.69
C VAL A 59 -15.01 -8.64 5.64
N SER A 60 -16.08 -8.30 6.36
CA SER A 60 -16.81 -9.23 7.23
C SER A 60 -17.43 -10.40 6.45
N GLN A 61 -17.73 -10.20 5.17
CA GLN A 61 -18.37 -11.19 4.30
C GLN A 61 -17.36 -12.12 3.62
N LEU A 62 -16.05 -11.82 3.68
CA LEU A 62 -15.01 -12.57 2.98
C LEU A 62 -14.62 -13.85 3.73
N THR A 63 -14.38 -14.94 2.99
CA THR A 63 -13.67 -16.10 3.53
C THR A 63 -12.21 -15.76 3.80
N LEU A 64 -11.50 -16.65 4.52
CA LEU A 64 -10.07 -16.47 4.75
C LEU A 64 -9.29 -16.44 3.42
N GLU A 65 -9.63 -17.32 2.49
CA GLU A 65 -9.00 -17.41 1.17
C GLU A 65 -9.25 -16.13 0.35
N GLU A 66 -10.46 -15.58 0.40
CA GLU A 66 -10.80 -14.32 -0.25
C GLU A 66 -10.00 -13.16 0.38
N LYS A 67 -9.83 -13.11 1.71
CA LYS A 67 -8.97 -12.12 2.38
C LYS A 67 -7.50 -12.24 1.95
N VAL A 68 -6.97 -13.46 1.89
CA VAL A 68 -5.58 -13.71 1.43
C VAL A 68 -5.40 -13.25 -0.02
N ARG A 69 -6.39 -13.44 -0.88
CA ARG A 69 -6.35 -12.96 -2.27
C ARG A 69 -6.31 -11.44 -2.37
N LEU A 70 -7.00 -10.71 -1.50
CA LEU A 70 -6.98 -9.24 -1.53
C LEU A 70 -5.60 -8.63 -1.20
N VAL A 71 -4.73 -9.40 -0.54
CA VAL A 71 -3.37 -8.97 -0.18
C VAL A 71 -2.29 -9.66 -1.02
N THR A 72 -2.67 -10.36 -2.09
CA THR A 72 -1.75 -11.09 -2.96
C THR A 72 -1.94 -10.67 -4.41
N GLY A 73 -0.88 -10.19 -5.04
CA GLY A 73 -0.91 -9.81 -6.46
C GLY A 73 -1.19 -11.00 -7.38
N THR A 74 -1.95 -10.77 -8.45
CA THR A 74 -2.20 -11.77 -9.50
C THR A 74 -1.76 -11.24 -10.86
N PRO A 75 -1.46 -12.12 -11.84
CA PRO A 75 -1.30 -11.70 -13.23
C PRO A 75 -2.55 -10.99 -13.74
N GLY A 76 -2.37 -10.00 -14.62
CA GLY A 76 -3.46 -9.20 -15.19
C GLY A 76 -2.93 -8.12 -16.12
N PRO A 77 -3.82 -7.28 -16.68
CA PRO A 77 -3.46 -6.28 -17.69
C PRO A 77 -2.67 -5.11 -17.11
N CYS A 78 -2.75 -4.85 -15.81
CA CYS A 78 -2.04 -3.76 -15.15
C CYS A 78 -0.71 -4.23 -14.57
N VAL A 79 0.22 -3.32 -14.28
CA VAL A 79 1.53 -3.70 -13.69
C VAL A 79 1.38 -4.35 -12.32
N GLY A 80 0.30 -4.06 -11.59
CA GLY A 80 -0.14 -4.80 -10.41
C GLY A 80 -1.65 -5.04 -10.43
N ASN A 81 -2.09 -6.20 -9.97
CA ASN A 81 -3.52 -6.55 -9.96
C ASN A 81 -3.88 -7.29 -8.68
N ILE A 82 -5.04 -6.95 -8.11
CA ILE A 82 -5.72 -7.76 -7.09
C ILE A 82 -6.86 -8.51 -7.76
N GLY A 83 -6.92 -9.83 -7.55
CA GLY A 83 -7.91 -10.69 -8.18
C GLY A 83 -9.35 -10.42 -7.72
N PRO A 84 -10.35 -10.81 -8.52
CA PRO A 84 -11.76 -10.60 -8.22
C PRO A 84 -12.29 -11.51 -7.10
N VAL A 85 -13.39 -11.08 -6.47
CA VAL A 85 -14.24 -11.86 -5.56
C VAL A 85 -15.65 -11.86 -6.15
N TYR A 86 -15.87 -12.71 -7.16
CA TYR A 86 -17.10 -12.72 -7.96
C TYR A 86 -18.38 -12.95 -7.13
N ARG A 87 -18.29 -13.74 -6.05
CA ARG A 87 -19.42 -14.00 -5.14
C ARG A 87 -19.99 -12.72 -4.52
N LEU A 88 -19.16 -11.70 -4.32
CA LEU A 88 -19.53 -10.40 -3.76
C LEU A 88 -19.58 -9.29 -4.83
N GLY A 89 -19.51 -9.64 -6.12
CA GLY A 89 -19.52 -8.65 -7.22
C GLY A 89 -18.28 -7.76 -7.29
N PHE A 90 -17.17 -8.14 -6.65
CA PHE A 90 -15.91 -7.38 -6.68
C PHE A 90 -15.05 -7.83 -7.86
N ASN A 91 -14.75 -6.91 -8.77
CA ASN A 91 -14.05 -7.20 -10.03
C ASN A 91 -12.52 -7.16 -9.94
N GLY A 92 -11.96 -6.90 -8.75
CA GLY A 92 -10.53 -6.74 -8.55
C GLY A 92 -10.09 -5.27 -8.48
N ILE A 93 -8.78 -5.06 -8.38
CA ILE A 93 -8.15 -3.73 -8.38
C ILE A 93 -7.01 -3.75 -9.39
N CYS A 94 -7.02 -2.78 -10.30
CA CYS A 94 -5.93 -2.51 -11.22
C CYS A 94 -5.03 -1.41 -10.62
N LEU A 95 -3.74 -1.70 -10.47
CA LEU A 95 -2.71 -0.76 -10.06
C LEU A 95 -1.81 -0.50 -11.28
N GLN A 96 -1.72 0.77 -11.70
CA GLN A 96 -1.01 1.14 -12.91
C GLN A 96 0.02 2.23 -12.64
N ASP A 97 1.18 2.12 -13.28
CA ASP A 97 2.19 3.18 -13.36
C ASP A 97 1.68 4.32 -14.25
N GLY A 98 2.19 5.54 -14.14
CA GLY A 98 3.16 6.06 -13.19
C GLY A 98 2.87 7.51 -12.79
N PRO A 99 3.86 8.23 -12.23
CA PRO A 99 3.63 9.53 -11.59
C PRO A 99 3.39 10.71 -12.55
N LEU A 100 3.45 10.50 -13.87
CA LEU A 100 3.24 11.54 -14.89
C LEU A 100 2.43 11.11 -16.12
N ALA A 101 1.98 9.86 -16.20
CA ALA A 101 1.19 9.33 -17.31
C ALA A 101 0.74 7.92 -16.95
N ILE A 102 -0.35 7.45 -17.54
CA ILE A 102 -0.63 6.01 -17.54
C ILE A 102 0.38 5.29 -18.44
N ARG A 103 1.13 4.37 -17.85
CA ARG A 103 2.19 3.62 -18.52
C ARG A 103 1.61 2.54 -19.42
N GLU A 104 2.26 2.32 -20.56
CA GLU A 104 1.94 1.24 -21.51
C GLU A 104 0.47 1.28 -21.98
N ALA A 105 -0.01 2.49 -22.29
CA ALA A 105 -1.33 2.74 -22.85
C ALA A 105 -1.25 3.50 -24.18
N ASP A 106 -2.23 3.28 -25.04
CA ASP A 106 -2.48 4.08 -26.23
C ASP A 106 -3.43 5.24 -25.93
N TYR A 107 -3.45 6.28 -26.78
CA TYR A 107 -4.36 7.43 -26.63
C TYR A 107 -4.32 8.05 -25.22
N ALA A 108 -3.12 8.21 -24.66
CA ALA A 108 -2.86 8.80 -23.35
C ALA A 108 -1.90 9.98 -23.49
N SER A 109 -2.01 10.94 -22.57
CA SER A 109 -1.12 12.08 -22.49
C SER A 109 0.14 11.75 -21.70
N VAL A 110 1.19 12.55 -21.92
CA VAL A 110 2.41 12.53 -21.11
C VAL A 110 2.56 13.88 -20.44
N PHE A 111 2.36 13.94 -19.13
CA PHE A 111 2.39 15.18 -18.35
C PHE A 111 3.82 15.55 -17.98
N PRO A 112 4.08 16.83 -17.60
CA PRO A 112 5.36 17.22 -17.04
C PRO A 112 5.74 16.37 -15.83
N ALA A 113 7.03 16.09 -15.66
CA ALA A 113 7.55 15.36 -14.50
C ALA A 113 7.36 16.16 -13.20
N GLY A 114 7.36 15.48 -12.04
CA GLY A 114 7.19 16.12 -10.73
C GLY A 114 8.18 17.27 -10.49
N LEU A 115 9.44 17.12 -10.93
CA LEU A 115 10.46 18.16 -10.79
C LEU A 115 10.12 19.42 -11.60
N THR A 116 9.49 19.24 -12.76
CA THR A 116 9.01 20.37 -13.59
C THR A 116 7.81 21.05 -12.95
N VAL A 117 6.91 20.28 -12.32
CA VAL A 117 5.81 20.85 -11.53
C VAL A 117 6.36 21.65 -10.35
N ALA A 118 7.39 21.14 -9.66
CA ALA A 118 8.03 21.85 -8.56
C ALA A 118 8.67 23.18 -8.99
N ALA A 119 9.22 23.24 -10.21
CA ALA A 119 9.77 24.48 -10.75
C ALA A 119 8.71 25.58 -10.96
N SER A 120 7.41 25.25 -11.00
CA SER A 120 6.33 26.25 -11.10
C SER A 120 6.02 26.94 -9.77
N TRP A 121 6.29 26.28 -8.63
CA TRP A 121 5.84 26.72 -7.29
C TRP A 121 4.32 27.00 -7.22
N ASP A 122 3.53 26.34 -8.07
CA ASP A 122 2.09 26.57 -8.20
C ASP A 122 1.28 25.34 -7.76
N LYS A 123 0.56 25.50 -6.64
CA LYS A 123 -0.33 24.49 -6.06
C LYS A 123 -1.48 24.12 -6.98
N ASN A 124 -2.09 25.12 -7.61
CA ASN A 124 -3.23 24.91 -8.49
C ASN A 124 -2.80 24.14 -9.74
N LEU A 125 -1.61 24.41 -10.26
CA LEU A 125 -1.04 23.64 -11.37
C LEU A 125 -0.81 22.17 -10.98
N ALA A 126 -0.27 21.91 -9.78
CA ALA A 126 -0.09 20.55 -9.27
C ALA A 126 -1.43 19.80 -9.12
N HIS A 127 -2.44 20.48 -8.58
CA HIS A 127 -3.79 19.93 -8.41
C HIS A 127 -4.44 19.57 -9.75
N VAL A 128 -4.50 20.53 -10.69
CA VAL A 128 -5.11 20.32 -12.02
C VAL A 128 -4.40 19.19 -12.77
N ARG A 129 -3.06 19.15 -12.71
CA ARG A 129 -2.28 18.04 -13.28
C ARG A 129 -2.66 16.69 -12.65
N GLY A 130 -2.88 16.64 -11.33
CA GLY A 130 -3.35 15.44 -10.64
C GLY A 130 -4.70 14.97 -11.18
N ALA A 131 -5.68 15.87 -11.29
CA ALA A 131 -7.02 15.58 -11.78
C ALA A 131 -7.02 15.13 -13.25
N ASP A 132 -6.27 15.80 -14.12
CA ASP A 132 -6.18 15.45 -15.54
C ASP A 132 -5.53 14.06 -15.73
N MET A 133 -4.50 13.74 -14.94
CA MET A 133 -3.93 12.38 -14.93
C MET A 133 -4.98 11.37 -14.47
N ALA A 134 -5.65 11.60 -13.34
CA ALA A 134 -6.63 10.66 -12.80
C ALA A 134 -7.78 10.38 -13.77
N ALA A 135 -8.22 11.38 -14.54
CA ALA A 135 -9.21 11.20 -15.59
C ALA A 135 -8.75 10.18 -16.65
N GLU A 136 -7.47 10.20 -17.05
CA GLU A 136 -6.92 9.21 -17.99
C GLU A 136 -6.76 7.82 -17.36
N PHE A 137 -6.28 7.74 -16.12
CA PHE A 137 -6.18 6.47 -15.38
C PHE A 137 -7.54 5.80 -15.22
N LYS A 138 -8.55 6.57 -14.80
CA LYS A 138 -9.93 6.14 -14.65
C LYS A 138 -10.54 5.74 -15.99
N GLY A 139 -10.32 6.54 -17.04
CA GLY A 139 -10.78 6.25 -18.40
C GLY A 139 -10.23 4.92 -18.96
N LYS A 140 -9.06 4.50 -18.49
CA LYS A 140 -8.43 3.22 -18.83
C LYS A 140 -8.75 2.09 -17.84
N GLY A 141 -9.57 2.33 -16.81
CA GLY A 141 -10.01 1.34 -15.83
C GLY A 141 -9.01 1.06 -14.70
N SER A 142 -8.00 1.92 -14.53
CA SER A 142 -7.13 1.85 -13.35
C SER A 142 -7.89 2.31 -12.11
N HIS A 143 -7.65 1.61 -11.00
CA HIS A 143 -8.22 1.94 -9.70
C HIS A 143 -7.20 2.65 -8.80
N VAL A 144 -5.91 2.43 -9.06
CA VAL A 144 -4.81 3.01 -8.29
C VAL A 144 -3.75 3.51 -9.25
N GLN A 145 -3.47 4.81 -9.19
CA GLN A 145 -2.29 5.40 -9.83
C GLN A 145 -1.09 5.22 -8.91
N LEU A 146 0.00 4.67 -9.43
CA LEU A 146 1.26 4.52 -8.69
C LEU A 146 2.07 5.83 -8.73
N GLY A 147 1.60 6.80 -7.97
CA GLY A 147 2.19 8.12 -7.80
C GLY A 147 1.35 8.97 -6.83
N PRO A 148 1.72 10.22 -6.55
CA PRO A 148 2.95 10.89 -6.96
C PRO A 148 4.19 10.41 -6.16
N VAL A 149 5.34 11.07 -6.30
CA VAL A 149 6.60 10.64 -5.67
C VAL A 149 7.11 11.69 -4.69
N ALA A 150 7.33 11.28 -3.44
CA ALA A 150 8.07 12.05 -2.42
C ALA A 150 9.40 11.36 -2.01
N GLY A 151 9.67 10.18 -2.58
CA GLY A 151 10.88 9.38 -2.35
C GLY A 151 11.40 8.80 -3.67
N PRO A 152 12.59 9.21 -4.15
CA PRO A 152 13.61 9.98 -3.45
C PRO A 152 13.25 11.47 -3.31
N LEU A 153 13.52 12.04 -2.12
CA LEU A 153 13.35 13.48 -1.89
C LEU A 153 14.41 14.30 -2.66
N GLY A 154 15.61 13.74 -2.87
CA GLY A 154 16.70 14.43 -3.58
C GLY A 154 17.98 14.63 -2.77
N ARG A 155 18.32 13.71 -1.85
CA ARG A 155 19.56 13.75 -1.03
C ARG A 155 20.83 14.00 -1.86
N SER A 156 20.90 13.43 -3.05
CA SER A 156 22.04 13.59 -3.98
C SER A 156 21.53 14.16 -5.30
N GLY A 157 22.18 15.19 -5.83
CA GLY A 157 21.89 15.73 -7.15
C GLY A 157 22.05 14.71 -8.28
N TYR A 158 22.83 13.64 -8.07
CA TYR A 158 23.04 12.55 -9.02
C TYR A 158 21.99 11.42 -8.89
N GLY A 159 20.95 11.59 -8.08
CA GLY A 159 19.89 10.58 -7.91
C GLY A 159 19.08 10.38 -9.19
N GLY A 160 19.13 9.18 -9.77
CA GLY A 160 18.51 8.89 -11.08
C GLY A 160 16.97 8.95 -11.14
N ARG A 161 16.29 9.05 -9.99
CA ARG A 161 14.81 9.14 -9.88
C ARG A 161 14.31 10.43 -9.23
N ASN A 162 15.20 11.38 -8.93
CA ASN A 162 14.80 12.65 -8.31
C ASN A 162 13.77 13.40 -9.17
N TRP A 163 13.85 13.23 -10.49
CA TRP A 163 12.98 13.89 -11.46
C TRP A 163 11.51 13.45 -11.38
N GLU A 164 11.23 12.25 -10.85
CA GLU A 164 9.86 11.74 -10.63
C GLU A 164 9.17 12.45 -9.47
N GLY A 165 9.94 12.81 -8.44
CA GLY A 165 9.49 13.59 -7.29
C GLY A 165 9.53 15.09 -7.56
N PHE A 166 9.42 15.90 -6.51
CA PHE A 166 9.27 17.36 -6.63
C PHE A 166 10.57 18.13 -6.35
N SER A 167 10.99 18.19 -5.09
CA SER A 167 12.11 19.02 -4.64
C SER A 167 12.86 18.38 -3.46
N PRO A 168 14.18 18.62 -3.30
CA PRO A 168 14.89 18.28 -2.06
C PRO A 168 14.37 19.04 -0.82
N ASP A 169 13.58 20.10 -1.01
CA ASP A 169 12.91 20.82 0.07
C ASP A 169 11.62 20.10 0.50
N PRO A 170 11.50 19.70 1.78
CA PRO A 170 10.35 18.93 2.26
C PRO A 170 9.06 19.75 2.32
N TYR A 171 9.12 21.08 2.47
CA TYR A 171 7.93 21.91 2.50
C TYR A 171 7.30 22.00 1.10
N LEU A 172 8.09 22.40 0.10
CA LEU A 172 7.65 22.46 -1.29
C LEU A 172 7.18 21.09 -1.79
N THR A 173 7.93 20.02 -1.50
CA THR A 173 7.49 18.66 -1.82
C THR A 173 6.18 18.33 -1.13
N GLY A 174 6.03 18.61 0.17
CA GLY A 174 4.81 18.31 0.91
C GLY A 174 3.58 19.01 0.33
N GLU A 175 3.68 20.30 0.03
CA GLU A 175 2.59 21.10 -0.52
C GLU A 175 2.16 20.59 -1.90
N LEU A 176 3.11 20.38 -2.84
CA LEU A 176 2.77 19.93 -4.19
C LEU A 176 2.38 18.46 -4.26
N PHE A 177 2.93 17.62 -3.38
CA PHE A 177 2.54 16.23 -3.22
C PHE A 177 1.09 16.12 -2.74
N ALA A 178 0.70 16.92 -1.74
CA ALA A 178 -0.67 16.99 -1.24
C ALA A 178 -1.66 17.45 -2.33
N GLU A 179 -1.36 18.53 -3.04
CA GLU A 179 -2.23 19.03 -4.12
C GLU A 179 -2.38 18.02 -5.26
N THR A 180 -1.30 17.34 -5.63
CA THR A 180 -1.36 16.29 -6.65
C THR A 180 -2.22 15.10 -6.18
N ILE A 181 -2.14 14.70 -4.90
CA ILE A 181 -3.00 13.65 -4.34
C ILE A 181 -4.46 14.07 -4.35
N MET A 182 -4.77 15.28 -3.89
CA MET A 182 -6.16 15.78 -3.86
C MET A 182 -6.76 15.79 -5.27
N GLY A 183 -6.02 16.30 -6.27
CA GLY A 183 -6.47 16.25 -7.66
C GLY A 183 -6.73 14.83 -8.16
N ILE A 184 -5.89 13.86 -7.78
CA ILE A 184 -6.07 12.46 -8.18
C ILE A 184 -7.30 11.83 -7.52
N GLU A 185 -7.50 12.04 -6.22
CA GLU A 185 -8.52 11.35 -5.41
C GLU A 185 -9.92 12.01 -5.47
N GLU A 186 -10.04 13.21 -6.04
CA GLU A 186 -11.32 13.90 -6.24
C GLU A 186 -12.10 13.42 -7.49
N THR A 187 -11.46 12.67 -8.39
CA THR A 187 -12.01 12.28 -9.70
C THR A 187 -12.66 10.89 -9.73
#